data_AF-A0A3M6K830-F1
#
_entry.id   AF-A0A3M6K830-F1
#
_cell.length_a   1.000
_cell.length_b   1.000
_cell.length_c   1.000
_cell.angle_alpha   90.00
_cell.angle_beta   90.00
_cell.angle_gamma   90.00
#
_symmetry.space_group_name_H-M   'P 1'
#
loop_
_entity.id
_entity.type
_entity.pdbx_description
1 polymer ?
#
loop_
_entity_poly.entity_id
_entity_poly.type
_entity_poly.pdbx_seq_one_letter_code
_entity_poly.pdbx_strand_id
1 'polypeptide(L)' 'IDEVDINGSDVKVDLHLTSPFCPAVFGFKICQDIHDNLLKVDGVDDVKVNVSNHFMAEQINNQVNNSPNPKKLG' A
#
# COMPACT_ATOMS: atom_id res chain seq x y z
N ILE A 1 1.33 -5.72 9.22
CA ILE A 1 1.87 -6.33 7.98
C ILE A 1 1.70 -7.79 8.22
N ASP A 2 0.90 -8.40 7.38
CA ASP A 2 0.36 -9.73 7.60
C ASP A 2 1.04 -10.68 6.62
N GLU A 3 1.18 -10.24 5.37
CA GLU A 3 1.86 -10.98 4.31
C GLU A 3 2.55 -10.03 3.31
N VAL A 4 3.64 -10.50 2.71
CA VAL A 4 4.34 -9.85 1.60
C VAL A 4 4.69 -10.92 0.56
N ASP A 5 4.09 -10.83 -0.61
CA ASP A 5 4.38 -11.70 -1.76
C ASP A 5 5.20 -10.93 -2.79
N ILE A 6 6.27 -11.57 -3.29
CA ILE A 6 7.11 -11.02 -4.35
C ILE A 6 7.09 -11.98 -5.53
N ASN A 7 6.61 -11.50 -6.69
CA ASN A 7 6.55 -12.25 -7.94
C ASN A 7 7.33 -11.50 -9.02
N GLY A 8 8.62 -11.81 -9.16
CA GLY A 8 9.49 -11.05 -10.07
C GLY A 8 9.69 -9.63 -9.56
N SER A 9 9.26 -8.64 -10.34
CA SER A 9 9.30 -7.22 -9.97
C SER A 9 7.99 -6.69 -9.36
N ASP A 10 6.99 -7.55 -9.18
CA ASP A 10 5.70 -7.18 -8.57
C ASP A 10 5.69 -7.52 -7.08
N VAL A 11 5.26 -6.58 -6.25
CA VAL A 11 5.12 -6.75 -4.80
C VAL A 11 3.67 -6.61 -4.37
N LYS A 12 3.15 -7.56 -3.60
CA LYS A 12 1.84 -7.47 -2.94
C LYS A 12 2.02 -7.44 -1.43
N VAL A 13 1.34 -6.50 -0.78
CA VAL A 13 1.38 -6.33 0.68
C VAL A 13 -0.02 -6.41 1.25
N ASP A 14 -0.24 -7.35 2.15
CA ASP A 14 -1.45 -7.44 2.96
C ASP A 14 -1.16 -6.92 4.37
N LEU A 15 -2.04 -6.06 4.87
CA LEU A 15 -1.89 -5.49 6.21
C LEU A 15 -3.22 -5.23 6.90
N HIS A 16 -3.24 -5.42 8.22
CA HIS A 16 -4.24 -4.83 9.10
C HIS A 16 -3.70 -3.55 9.77
N LEU A 17 -4.59 -2.58 9.99
CA LEU A 17 -4.28 -1.41 10.82
C LEU A 17 -4.49 -1.74 12.30
N THR A 18 -3.75 -1.05 13.18
CA THR A 18 -3.77 -1.30 14.63
C THR A 18 -5.13 -1.04 15.29
N SER A 19 -5.95 -0.18 14.68
CA SER A 19 -7.31 0.09 15.11
C SER A 19 -8.24 0.21 13.90
N PRO A 20 -9.40 -0.47 13.89
CA PRO A 20 -10.36 -0.42 12.78
C PRO A 20 -11.05 0.95 12.65
N PHE A 21 -10.92 1.81 13.66
CA PHE A 21 -11.53 3.14 13.74
C PHE A 21 -10.50 4.27 13.68
N CYS A 22 -9.26 3.98 13.27
CA CYS A 22 -8.29 5.06 13.09
C CYS A 22 -8.83 6.09 12.09
N PRO A 23 -8.59 7.40 12.29
CA PRO A 23 -8.95 8.39 11.29
C PRO A 23 -8.44 7.99 9.91
N ALA A 24 -9.33 7.96 8.92
CA ALA A 24 -9.03 7.39 7.60
C ALA A 24 -7.78 8.00 6.98
N VAL A 25 -7.52 9.29 7.22
CA VAL A 25 -6.31 10.00 6.77
C VAL A 25 -5.00 9.31 7.17
N PHE A 26 -4.95 8.69 8.36
CA PHE A 26 -3.78 7.93 8.79
C PHE A 26 -3.69 6.59 8.07
N GLY A 27 -4.81 5.88 7.94
CA GLY A 27 -4.88 4.65 7.15
C GLY A 27 -4.41 4.86 5.72
N PHE A 28 -4.92 5.89 5.04
CA PHE A 28 -4.48 6.31 3.72
C PHE A 28 -2.99 6.61 3.69
N LYS A 29 -2.48 7.46 4.60
CA LYS A 29 -1.08 7.87 4.58
C LYS A 29 -0.13 6.69 4.78
N ILE A 30 -0.43 5.79 5.71
CA ILE A 30 0.38 4.60 5.97
C ILE A 30 0.44 3.72 4.71
N CYS A 31 -0.70 3.47 4.08
CA CYS A 31 -0.78 2.59 2.92
C CYS A 31 -0.13 3.21 1.68
N GLN A 32 -0.32 4.51 1.47
CA GLN A 32 0.35 5.26 0.43
C GLN A 32 1.87 5.24 0.63
N ASP A 33 2.34 5.42 1.87
CA ASP A 33 3.78 5.38 2.16
C ASP A 33 4.39 4.01 1.90
N ILE A 34 3.67 2.93 2.21
CA ILE A 34 4.13 1.56 1.90
C ILE A 34 4.25 1.40 0.39
N HIS A 35 3.18 1.72 -0.36
CA HIS A 35 3.14 1.65 -1.81
C HIS A 35 4.29 2.44 -2.45
N ASP A 36 4.42 3.71 -2.07
CA ASP A 36 5.37 4.63 -2.70
C ASP A 36 6.82 4.33 -2.37
N ASN A 37 7.11 3.82 -1.16
CA ASN A 37 8.47 3.46 -0.79
C ASN A 37 8.90 2.14 -1.41
N LEU A 38 7.99 1.18 -1.60
CA LEU A 38 8.29 -0.05 -2.33
C LEU A 38 8.57 0.22 -3.81
N LEU A 39 7.82 1.12 -4.45
CA LEU A 39 8.07 1.52 -5.85
C LEU A 39 9.41 2.24 -6.08
N LYS A 40 10.05 2.74 -5.02
CA LYS A 40 11.41 3.31 -5.09
C LYS A 40 12.50 2.27 -4.98
N VAL A 41 12.19 1.03 -4.63
CA VAL A 41 13.18 -0.05 -4.53
C VAL A 41 13.59 -0.47 -5.94
N ASP A 42 14.89 -0.55 -6.17
CA ASP A 42 15.42 -1.03 -7.45
C ASP A 42 14.95 -2.46 -7.74
N GLY A 43 14.43 -2.67 -8.95
CA GLY A 43 13.87 -3.95 -9.37
C GLY A 43 12.40 -4.16 -9.01
N VAL A 44 11.72 -3.21 -8.36
CA VAL A 44 10.27 -3.22 -8.16
C VAL A 44 9.59 -2.35 -9.21
N ASP A 45 8.63 -2.91 -9.95
CA ASP A 45 7.91 -2.21 -11.03
C ASP A 45 6.45 -1.95 -10.69
N ASP A 46 5.80 -2.86 -9.95
CA ASP A 46 4.42 -2.73 -9.49
C ASP A 46 4.29 -3.06 -8.00
N VAL A 47 3.39 -2.35 -7.32
CA VAL A 47 3.10 -2.60 -5.91
C VAL A 47 1.59 -2.56 -5.70
N LYS A 48 1.05 -3.59 -5.04
CA LYS A 48 -0.36 -3.66 -4.63
C LYS A 48 -0.47 -3.74 -3.12
N VAL A 49 -1.24 -2.83 -2.54
CA VAL A 49 -1.50 -2.78 -1.10
C VAL A 49 -2.94 -3.17 -0.82
N ASN A 50 -3.14 -4.08 0.12
CA ASN A 50 -4.44 -4.54 0.57
C ASN A 50 -4.58 -4.38 2.08
N VAL A 51 -5.29 -3.35 2.51
CA VAL A 51 -5.74 -3.18 3.89
C VAL A 51 -6.96 -4.05 4.16
N SER A 52 -6.90 -4.74 5.29
CA SER A 52 -8.04 -5.38 5.91
C SER A 52 -8.36 -4.74 7.27
N ASN A 53 -9.54 -5.05 7.83
CA ASN A 53 -9.93 -4.66 9.19
C ASN A 53 -9.98 -3.14 9.44
N HIS A 54 -10.40 -2.35 8.44
CA HIS A 54 -10.73 -0.92 8.58
C HIS A 54 -12.09 -0.65 7.95
N PHE A 55 -12.91 0.23 8.55
CA PHE A 55 -14.28 0.48 8.04
C PHE A 55 -14.30 1.08 6.62
N MET A 56 -13.22 1.75 6.21
CA MET A 56 -13.01 2.29 4.85
C MET A 56 -11.96 1.50 4.06
N ALA A 57 -11.69 0.24 4.39
CA ALA A 57 -10.63 -0.55 3.75
C ALA A 57 -10.72 -0.54 2.22
N GLU A 58 -11.91 -0.74 1.66
CA GLU A 58 -12.14 -0.70 0.21
C GLU A 58 -11.75 0.65 -0.41
N GLN A 59 -12.12 1.76 0.22
CA GLN A 59 -11.80 3.10 -0.27
C GLN A 59 -10.29 3.37 -0.17
N ILE A 60 -9.63 2.92 0.89
CA ILE A 60 -8.18 3.00 1.05
C ILE A 60 -7.46 2.22 -0.06
N ASN A 61 -7.85 0.97 -0.27
CA ASN A 61 -7.25 0.11 -1.29
C ASN A 61 -7.46 0.68 -2.69
N ASN A 62 -8.66 1.15 -3.01
CA ASN A 62 -8.96 1.76 -4.29
C ASN A 62 -8.16 3.05 -4.52
N GLN A 63 -8.04 3.90 -3.50
CA GLN A 63 -7.29 5.15 -3.65
C GLN A 63 -5.79 4.92 -3.82
N VAL A 64 -5.19 4.06 -3.00
CA VAL A 64 -3.75 3.80 -3.01
C VAL A 64 -3.33 3.12 -4.31
N ASN A 65 -4.00 2.03 -4.70
CA ASN A 65 -3.63 1.25 -5.88
C ASN A 65 -3.98 1.94 -7.23
N ASN A 66 -4.75 3.03 -7.21
CA ASN A 66 -5.04 3.83 -8.41
C ASN A 66 -4.41 5.24 -8.34
N SER A 67 -3.58 5.50 -7.32
CA SER A 67 -2.85 6.76 -7.20
C SER A 67 -1.71 6.82 -8.23
N PRO A 68 -1.33 8.01 -8.72
CA PRO A 68 -0.19 8.13 -9.63
C PRO A 68 1.10 7.63 -8.96
N ASN A 69 1.81 6.73 -9.64
CA ASN A 69 3.07 6.19 -9.12
C ASN A 69 4.09 7.32 -8.87
N PRO A 70 4.84 7.27 -7.75
CA PRO A 70 5.93 8.21 -7.52
C PRO A 70 6.99 8.07 -8.60
N LYS A 71 7.67 9.18 -8.91
CA LYS A 71 8.83 9.13 -9.81
C LYS A 71 9.94 8.30 -9.16
N LYS A 72 10.42 7.27 -9.84
CA LYS A 72 11.68 6.61 -9.48
C LYS A 72 12.79 7.68 -9.51
N LEU A 73 13.54 7.80 -8.43
CA LEU A 73 14.74 8.63 -8.41
C LEU A 73 15.79 7.85 -9.21
N GLY A 74 16.02 8.29 -10.45
CA GLY A 74 17.03 7.72 -11.33
C GLY A 74 18.45 8.16 -10.97
#